data_AF-A0A7W0WXS3-F1
#
_entry.id   AF-A0A7W0WXS3-F1
#
_cell.length_a   1.000
_cell.length_b   1.000
_cell.length_c   1.000
_cell.angle_alpha   90.00
_cell.angle_beta   90.00
_cell.angle_gamma   90.00
#
_symmetry.space_group_name_H-M   'P 1'
#
loop_
_entity.id
_entity.type
_entity.pdbx_description
1 polymer ?
#
loop_
_entity_poly.entity_id
_entity_poly.type
_entity_poly.pdbx_seq_one_letter_code
_entity_poly.pdbx_strand_id
1 'polypeptide(L)'
;MLALFVPYRIALARGVAARFYHAPLVLVLGWFAGMGNEHTGPAAIVAMMCFLFAAWRLGRLRLWMIAGAFGLCTGYLMLYFAPGQGLRYGGLAANYTPVSTLLDRGVEGCFDIVLMFTSEARLGIVYLVVSLVVYVDTFRRRNTAIPALPKTTALAAAALVVSSLSIIVTLFASPTVGERTFYASGVLLVAAFAVIYEQLLGEARVRRFILTACTLIFAYHAVRFVVTYRAVKAENDDRIAQLRDTPSGKVARVPAYVHHEMTRWHYGDDFRYASLREYVGNEVFGIAGIELSDRPDWSQPSMPDRWTATRVYEPPLTPEEAAKLAPITYVPTHWEWSLKQLRWLMWSTDFTKHGDHRLVRYTINSNLTSGDPRPIVVLEWTPRGEQLIAGADAGDGSVRVTSTPAEVTDAYFVGCGRTLRVDAIAERDGSRRYAVPLACHEIHTLLLCEPERCWLAGRMWR
;
A
#
# COMPACT_ATOMS: atom_id res chain seq x y z
N MET A 1 9.26 -5.78 -16.41
CA MET A 1 10.26 -6.76 -15.92
C MET A 1 10.46 -7.95 -16.85
N LEU A 2 9.47 -8.83 -17.10
CA LEU A 2 9.67 -10.05 -17.92
C LEU A 2 10.23 -9.82 -19.33
N ALA A 3 9.88 -8.70 -19.97
CA ALA A 3 10.40 -8.31 -21.28
C ALA A 3 11.94 -8.21 -21.33
N LEU A 4 12.59 -7.91 -20.19
CA LEU A 4 14.05 -7.87 -20.09
C LEU A 4 14.68 -9.22 -20.42
N PHE A 5 14.05 -10.35 -20.07
CA PHE A 5 14.62 -11.68 -20.26
C PHE A 5 14.47 -12.22 -21.69
N VAL A 6 13.63 -11.59 -22.52
CA VAL A 6 13.42 -12.00 -23.93
C VAL A 6 14.71 -11.95 -24.76
N PRO A 7 15.45 -10.82 -24.83
CA PRO A 7 16.70 -10.77 -25.60
C PRO A 7 17.75 -11.75 -25.10
N TYR A 8 17.81 -11.98 -23.79
CA TYR A 8 18.69 -12.97 -23.15
C TYR A 8 18.37 -14.38 -23.67
N ARG A 9 17.09 -14.80 -23.58
CA ARG A 9 16.64 -16.10 -24.11
C ARG A 9 16.95 -16.26 -25.60
N ILE A 10 16.66 -15.25 -26.42
CA ILE A 10 16.92 -15.31 -27.88
C ILE A 10 18.41 -15.47 -28.15
N ALA A 11 19.27 -14.75 -27.42
CA ALA A 11 20.71 -14.84 -27.58
C ALA A 11 21.26 -16.24 -27.24
N LEU A 12 20.75 -16.89 -26.19
CA LEU A 12 21.13 -18.26 -25.86
C LEU A 12 20.57 -19.28 -26.87
N ALA A 13 19.36 -19.07 -27.38
CA ALA A 13 18.73 -20.03 -28.29
C ALA A 13 19.27 -19.96 -29.72
N ARG A 14 19.47 -18.74 -30.25
CA ARG A 14 19.78 -18.52 -31.67
C ARG A 14 21.20 -18.02 -31.94
N GLY A 15 21.95 -17.62 -30.91
CA GLY A 15 23.28 -17.03 -31.09
C GLY A 15 23.20 -15.69 -31.80
N VAL A 16 22.85 -14.63 -31.07
CA VAL A 16 22.75 -13.27 -31.65
C VAL A 16 24.14 -12.62 -31.66
N ALA A 17 24.56 -12.12 -32.84
CA ALA A 17 25.77 -11.32 -32.96
C ALA A 17 25.65 -10.05 -32.08
N ALA A 18 26.64 -9.84 -31.21
CA ALA A 18 26.65 -8.66 -30.34
C ALA A 18 26.94 -7.42 -31.20
N ARG A 19 26.04 -6.44 -31.17
CA ARG A 19 26.26 -5.10 -31.72
C ARG A 19 26.46 -4.13 -30.56
N PHE A 20 27.32 -3.14 -30.74
CA PHE A 20 27.71 -2.22 -29.65
C PHE A 20 26.50 -1.50 -29.03
N TYR A 21 25.50 -1.15 -29.83
CA TYR A 21 24.29 -0.45 -29.38
C TYR A 21 23.33 -1.32 -28.54
N HIS A 22 23.50 -2.65 -28.49
CA HIS A 22 22.69 -3.49 -27.61
C HIS A 22 22.97 -3.19 -26.13
N ALA A 23 24.21 -2.85 -25.78
CA ALA A 23 24.57 -2.59 -24.38
C ALA A 23 23.79 -1.41 -23.77
N PRO A 24 23.77 -0.20 -24.37
CA PRO A 24 22.99 0.91 -23.82
C PRO A 24 21.48 0.64 -23.85
N LEU A 25 20.95 -0.03 -24.87
CA LEU A 25 19.51 -0.36 -24.93
C LEU A 25 19.11 -1.33 -23.81
N VAL A 26 19.85 -2.42 -23.62
CA VAL A 26 19.52 -3.42 -22.61
C VAL A 26 19.82 -2.89 -21.21
N LEU A 27 20.80 -1.99 -21.04
CA LEU A 27 21.01 -1.23 -19.80
C LEU A 27 19.75 -0.44 -19.41
N VAL A 28 19.20 0.35 -20.34
CA VAL A 28 17.99 1.16 -20.11
C VAL A 28 16.78 0.26 -19.83
N LEU A 29 16.61 -0.83 -20.58
CA LEU A 29 15.55 -1.82 -20.32
C LEU A 29 15.71 -2.48 -18.94
N GLY A 30 16.95 -2.79 -18.55
CA GLY A 30 17.29 -3.31 -17.23
C GLY A 30 16.90 -2.33 -16.14
N TRP A 31 17.28 -1.06 -16.31
CA TRP A 31 16.94 0.01 -15.39
C TRP A 31 15.43 0.16 -15.18
N PHE A 32 14.64 0.27 -16.25
CA PHE A 32 13.18 0.30 -16.16
C PHE A 32 12.60 -0.98 -15.53
N ALA A 33 13.18 -2.15 -15.81
CA ALA A 33 12.75 -3.40 -15.19
C ALA A 33 12.99 -3.40 -13.67
N GLY A 34 14.13 -2.87 -13.21
CA GLY A 34 14.47 -2.75 -11.79
C GLY A 34 13.56 -1.77 -11.06
N MET A 35 13.13 -0.70 -11.72
CA MET A 35 12.18 0.28 -11.18
C MET A 35 10.73 -0.19 -11.15
N GLY A 36 10.43 -1.40 -11.63
CA GLY A 36 9.04 -1.86 -11.80
C GLY A 36 8.30 -2.17 -10.50
N ASN A 37 8.91 -2.95 -9.60
CA ASN A 37 8.28 -3.36 -8.34
C ASN A 37 9.32 -3.91 -7.36
N GLU A 38 9.23 -3.44 -6.11
CA GLU A 38 10.15 -3.70 -5.00
C GLU A 38 10.26 -5.18 -4.60
N HIS A 39 9.20 -5.97 -4.77
CA HIS A 39 9.16 -7.39 -4.40
C HIS A 39 9.63 -8.30 -5.54
N THR A 40 9.45 -7.86 -6.79
CA THR A 40 9.89 -8.60 -7.97
C THR A 40 11.36 -8.38 -8.31
N GLY A 41 11.92 -7.23 -7.92
CA GLY A 41 13.29 -6.83 -8.19
C GLY A 41 14.32 -7.86 -7.73
N PRO A 42 14.35 -8.25 -6.44
CA PRO A 42 15.32 -9.22 -5.93
C PRO A 42 15.24 -10.58 -6.64
N ALA A 43 14.03 -11.08 -6.88
CA ALA A 43 13.82 -12.33 -7.59
C ALA A 43 14.34 -12.25 -9.05
N ALA A 44 14.10 -11.14 -9.74
CA ALA A 44 14.63 -10.92 -11.08
C ALA A 44 16.15 -10.76 -11.11
N ILE A 45 16.76 -10.13 -10.11
CA ILE A 45 18.21 -10.03 -9.98
C ILE A 45 18.81 -11.42 -9.83
N VAL A 46 18.28 -12.25 -8.93
CA VAL A 46 18.75 -13.64 -8.75
C VAL A 46 18.62 -14.43 -10.06
N ALA A 47 17.46 -14.36 -10.72
CA ALA A 47 17.25 -15.01 -12.02
C ALA A 47 18.24 -14.54 -13.09
N MET A 48 18.52 -13.23 -13.13
CA MET A 48 19.51 -12.65 -14.04
C MET A 48 20.92 -13.14 -13.72
N MET A 49 21.31 -13.24 -12.45
CA MET A 49 22.62 -13.77 -12.06
C MET A 49 22.78 -15.24 -12.46
N CYS A 50 21.75 -16.07 -12.25
CA CYS A 50 21.75 -17.45 -12.75
C CYS A 50 21.90 -17.50 -14.28
N PHE A 51 21.23 -16.58 -15.00
CA PHE A 51 21.34 -16.48 -16.44
C PHE A 51 22.76 -16.11 -16.90
N LEU A 52 23.35 -15.09 -16.29
CA LEU A 52 24.72 -14.67 -16.59
C LEU A 52 25.72 -15.79 -16.30
N PHE A 53 25.56 -16.50 -15.19
CA PHE A 53 26.38 -17.65 -14.84
C PHE A 53 26.28 -18.76 -15.90
N ALA A 54 25.06 -19.10 -16.34
CA ALA A 54 24.87 -20.07 -17.41
C ALA A 54 25.50 -19.61 -18.74
N ALA A 55 25.32 -18.35 -19.12
CA ALA A 55 25.93 -17.79 -20.32
C ALA A 55 27.46 -17.81 -20.26
N TRP A 56 28.05 -17.54 -19.09
CA TRP A 56 29.49 -17.63 -18.84
C TRP A 56 30.00 -19.07 -19.00
N ARG A 57 29.33 -20.05 -18.38
CA ARG A 57 29.70 -21.47 -18.48
C ARG A 57 29.61 -22.00 -19.91
N LEU A 58 28.74 -21.43 -20.74
CA LEU A 58 28.58 -21.78 -22.15
C LEU A 58 29.49 -20.98 -23.10
N GLY A 59 30.34 -20.07 -22.60
CA GLY A 59 31.17 -19.19 -23.44
C GLY A 59 30.35 -18.19 -24.28
N ARG A 60 29.11 -17.91 -23.86
CA ARG A 60 28.14 -17.05 -24.56
C ARG A 60 27.89 -15.73 -23.83
N LEU A 61 28.64 -15.44 -22.77
CA LEU A 61 28.51 -14.17 -22.04
C LEU A 61 28.94 -13.00 -22.94
N ARG A 62 28.11 -11.97 -23.01
CA ARG A 62 28.36 -10.76 -23.81
C ARG A 62 28.23 -9.52 -22.93
N LEU A 63 28.94 -8.45 -23.29
CA LEU A 63 28.93 -7.19 -22.54
C LEU A 63 27.51 -6.62 -22.34
N TRP A 64 26.65 -6.69 -23.35
CA TRP A 64 25.27 -6.19 -23.23
C TRP A 64 24.42 -6.96 -22.20
N MET A 65 24.73 -8.25 -21.95
CA MET A 65 24.04 -9.04 -20.93
C MET A 65 24.41 -8.53 -19.53
N ILE A 66 25.69 -8.20 -19.33
CA ILE A 66 26.19 -7.59 -18.10
C ILE A 66 25.56 -6.20 -17.92
N ALA A 67 25.51 -5.40 -18.99
CA ALA A 67 24.90 -4.07 -18.97
C ALA A 67 23.43 -4.11 -18.54
N GLY A 68 22.63 -5.05 -19.03
CA GLY A 68 21.23 -5.18 -18.58
C GLY A 68 21.07 -5.66 -17.14
N ALA A 69 21.96 -6.53 -16.65
CA ALA A 69 21.97 -6.92 -15.25
C ALA A 69 22.37 -5.76 -14.33
N PHE A 70 23.37 -4.99 -14.74
CA PHE A 70 23.77 -3.75 -14.07
C PHE A 70 22.60 -2.77 -14.03
N GLY A 71 21.93 -2.53 -15.16
CA GLY A 71 20.73 -1.70 -15.23
C GLY A 71 19.64 -2.17 -14.28
N LEU A 72 19.35 -3.48 -14.25
CA LEU A 72 18.38 -4.08 -13.32
C LEU A 72 18.72 -3.78 -11.85
N CYS A 73 19.97 -3.96 -11.44
CA CYS A 73 20.43 -3.65 -10.10
C CYS A 73 20.32 -2.15 -9.79
N THR A 74 20.80 -1.29 -10.69
CA THR A 74 20.73 0.18 -10.52
C THR A 74 19.28 0.65 -10.41
N GLY A 75 18.38 0.17 -11.28
CA GLY A 75 16.97 0.51 -11.26
C GLY A 75 16.28 0.07 -9.97
N TYR A 76 16.61 -1.14 -9.49
CA TYR A 76 16.09 -1.62 -8.21
C TYR A 76 16.58 -0.78 -7.02
N LEU A 77 17.87 -0.46 -6.97
CA LEU A 77 18.42 0.40 -5.91
C LEU A 77 17.79 1.79 -5.92
N MET A 78 17.59 2.37 -7.11
CA MET A 78 16.89 3.65 -7.24
C MET A 78 15.45 3.59 -6.76
N LEU A 79 14.72 2.51 -7.07
CA LEU A 79 13.36 2.32 -6.56
C LEU A 79 13.34 2.16 -5.03
N TYR A 80 14.29 1.39 -4.49
CA TYR A 80 14.40 1.12 -3.05
C TYR A 80 14.71 2.39 -2.25
N PHE A 81 15.63 3.22 -2.76
CA PHE A 81 16.00 4.50 -2.13
C PHE A 81 15.16 5.69 -2.62
N ALA A 82 14.12 5.46 -3.40
CA ALA A 82 13.27 6.55 -3.87
C ALA A 82 12.57 7.22 -2.67
N PRO A 83 12.64 8.56 -2.54
CA PRO A 83 12.01 9.26 -1.41
C PRO A 83 10.50 9.02 -1.32
N GLY A 84 9.85 8.75 -2.47
CA GLY A 84 8.44 8.37 -2.54
C GLY A 84 8.09 7.09 -1.76
N GLN A 85 9.04 6.16 -1.54
CA GLN A 85 8.81 4.97 -0.73
C GLN A 85 8.64 5.34 0.75
N GLY A 86 9.51 6.21 1.28
CA GLY A 86 9.39 6.71 2.65
C GLY A 86 8.06 7.42 2.91
N LEU A 87 7.61 8.21 1.93
CA LEU A 87 6.30 8.89 1.97
C LEU A 87 5.13 7.88 1.93
N ARG A 88 5.20 6.89 1.04
CA ARG A 88 4.14 5.88 0.87
C ARG A 88 3.96 5.00 2.09
N TYR A 89 5.03 4.73 2.82
CA TYR A 89 5.00 3.95 4.06
C TYR A 89 4.83 4.81 5.31
N GLY A 90 4.54 6.12 5.18
CA GLY A 90 4.30 6.99 6.34
C GLY A 90 5.48 7.04 7.31
N GLY A 91 6.71 6.89 6.83
CA GLY A 91 7.90 6.79 7.67
C GLY A 91 8.13 5.41 8.32
N LEU A 92 7.22 4.44 8.19
CA LEU A 92 7.44 3.06 8.67
C LEU A 92 8.72 2.47 8.06
N ALA A 93 8.98 2.73 6.78
CA ALA A 93 10.19 2.26 6.10
C ALA A 93 11.50 2.85 6.68
N ALA A 94 11.45 3.97 7.41
CA ALA A 94 12.62 4.54 8.08
C ALA A 94 12.89 3.86 9.44
N ASN A 95 11.85 3.32 10.08
CA ASN A 95 11.93 2.73 11.42
C ASN A 95 12.12 1.21 11.38
N TYR A 96 11.67 0.54 10.30
CA TYR A 96 11.75 -0.91 10.15
C TYR A 96 12.73 -1.29 9.06
N THR A 97 13.74 -2.07 9.44
CA THR A 97 14.63 -2.74 8.49
C THR A 97 13.95 -4.02 7.97
N PRO A 98 14.36 -4.54 6.80
CA PRO A 98 13.93 -5.87 6.34
C PRO A 98 14.15 -6.98 7.38
N VAL A 99 15.24 -6.88 8.15
CA VAL A 99 15.59 -7.86 9.19
C VAL A 99 14.67 -7.72 10.40
N SER A 100 14.45 -6.50 10.90
CA SER A 100 13.53 -6.28 12.04
C SER A 100 12.11 -6.68 11.67
N THR A 101 11.65 -6.37 10.46
CA THR A 101 10.34 -6.80 9.95
C THR A 101 10.20 -8.31 9.93
N LEU A 102 11.24 -9.03 9.48
CA LEU A 102 11.24 -10.50 9.47
C LEU A 102 11.19 -11.08 10.90
N LEU A 103 11.96 -10.51 11.82
CA LEU A 103 12.00 -10.92 13.23
C LEU A 103 10.67 -10.66 13.94
N ASP A 104 10.11 -9.46 13.77
CA ASP A 104 8.83 -9.04 14.36
C ASP A 104 7.67 -9.89 13.84
N ARG A 105 7.71 -10.24 12.55
CA ARG A 105 6.68 -11.09 11.91
C ARG A 105 6.76 -12.55 12.36
N GLY A 106 7.96 -13.05 12.65
CA GLY A 106 8.18 -14.43 13.06
C GLY A 106 7.78 -15.48 12.00
N VAL A 107 7.84 -16.76 12.37
CA VAL A 107 7.51 -17.89 11.48
C VAL A 107 6.03 -17.93 11.16
N GLU A 108 5.17 -17.66 12.14
CA GLU A 108 3.71 -17.66 12.00
C GLU A 108 3.25 -16.62 10.97
N GLY A 109 3.67 -15.36 11.11
CA GLY A 109 3.31 -14.33 10.15
C GLY A 109 3.91 -14.55 8.75
N CYS A 110 5.06 -15.22 8.63
CA CYS A 110 5.58 -15.64 7.32
C CYS A 110 4.72 -16.77 6.71
N PHE A 111 4.25 -17.71 7.52
CA PHE A 111 3.35 -18.76 7.09
C PHE A 111 1.99 -18.20 6.65
N ASP A 112 1.46 -17.19 7.34
CA ASP A 112 0.24 -16.50 6.95
C ASP A 112 0.32 -15.88 5.56
N ILE A 113 1.47 -15.33 5.17
CA ILE A 113 1.70 -14.80 3.81
C ILE A 113 1.59 -15.94 2.77
N VAL A 114 2.15 -17.11 3.08
CA VAL A 114 2.08 -18.29 2.20
C VAL A 114 0.64 -18.81 2.12
N LEU A 115 -0.08 -18.87 3.24
CA LEU A 115 -1.48 -19.26 3.28
C LEU A 115 -2.36 -18.28 2.51
N MET A 116 -2.13 -16.98 2.64
CA MET A 116 -2.84 -15.94 1.90
C MET A 116 -2.65 -16.11 0.39
N PHE A 117 -1.41 -16.27 -0.07
CA PHE A 117 -1.14 -16.55 -1.49
C PHE A 117 -1.80 -17.85 -1.96
N THR A 118 -1.69 -18.93 -1.18
CA THR A 118 -2.26 -20.23 -1.54
C THR A 118 -3.78 -20.18 -1.57
N SER A 119 -4.39 -19.44 -0.63
CA SER A 119 -5.83 -19.18 -0.58
C SER A 119 -6.31 -18.44 -1.82
N GLU A 120 -5.58 -17.44 -2.30
CA GLU A 120 -5.89 -16.74 -3.55
C GLU A 120 -5.70 -17.63 -4.78
N ALA A 121 -4.63 -18.43 -4.80
CA ALA A 121 -4.31 -19.35 -5.91
C ALA A 121 -5.18 -20.62 -5.93
N ARG A 122 -5.98 -20.89 -4.89
CA ARG A 122 -6.62 -22.19 -4.63
C ARG A 122 -7.43 -22.72 -5.81
N LEU A 123 -8.20 -21.86 -6.47
CA LEU A 123 -9.05 -22.28 -7.59
C LEU A 123 -8.21 -22.69 -8.81
N GLY A 124 -7.11 -21.98 -9.08
CA GLY A 124 -6.18 -22.35 -10.15
C GLY A 124 -5.48 -23.69 -9.87
N ILE A 125 -5.06 -23.91 -8.61
CA ILE A 125 -4.45 -25.16 -8.16
C ILE A 125 -5.44 -26.33 -8.29
N VAL A 126 -6.66 -26.19 -7.74
CA VAL A 126 -7.72 -27.21 -7.84
C VAL A 126 -8.03 -27.52 -9.29
N TYR A 127 -8.13 -26.50 -10.13
CA TYR A 127 -8.41 -26.68 -11.55
C TYR A 127 -7.33 -27.47 -12.29
N LEU A 128 -6.05 -27.21 -11.99
CA LEU A 128 -4.94 -28.01 -12.51
C LEU A 128 -5.02 -29.46 -12.04
N VAL A 129 -5.25 -29.69 -10.74
CA VAL A 129 -5.37 -31.04 -10.17
C VAL A 129 -6.50 -31.82 -10.83
N VAL A 130 -7.69 -31.23 -10.98
CA VAL A 130 -8.83 -31.87 -11.64
C VAL A 130 -8.49 -32.18 -13.10
N SER A 131 -7.83 -31.27 -13.81
CA SER A 131 -7.41 -31.50 -15.20
C SER A 131 -6.42 -32.67 -15.33
N LEU A 132 -5.48 -32.79 -14.38
CA LEU A 132 -4.57 -33.93 -14.30
C LEU A 132 -5.31 -35.24 -14.00
N VAL A 133 -6.29 -35.23 -13.10
CA VAL A 133 -7.12 -36.42 -12.80
C VAL A 133 -7.90 -36.85 -14.05
N VAL A 134 -8.52 -35.93 -14.78
CA VAL A 134 -9.22 -36.23 -16.04
C VAL A 134 -8.27 -36.78 -17.09
N TYR A 135 -7.05 -36.25 -17.17
CA TYR A 135 -6.01 -36.76 -18.06
C TYR A 135 -5.63 -38.20 -17.70
N VAL A 136 -5.31 -38.48 -16.44
CA VAL A 136 -4.98 -39.83 -15.95
C VAL A 136 -6.13 -40.81 -16.15
N ASP A 137 -7.37 -40.43 -15.82
CA ASP A 137 -8.58 -41.25 -16.05
C ASP A 137 -8.76 -41.61 -17.52
N THR A 138 -8.51 -40.66 -18.43
CA THR A 138 -8.66 -40.88 -19.88
C THR A 138 -7.69 -41.96 -20.39
N PHE A 139 -6.42 -41.94 -19.96
CA PHE A 139 -5.44 -42.96 -20.34
C PHE A 139 -5.71 -44.31 -19.66
N ARG A 140 -6.15 -44.32 -18.40
CA ARG A 140 -6.56 -45.55 -17.70
C ARG A 140 -7.73 -46.24 -18.38
N ARG A 141 -8.78 -45.52 -18.78
CA ARG A 141 -9.94 -46.08 -19.48
C ARG A 141 -9.61 -46.67 -20.84
N ARG A 142 -8.57 -46.16 -21.50
CA ARG A 142 -8.07 -46.69 -22.78
C ARG A 142 -7.05 -47.81 -22.61
N ASN A 143 -6.68 -48.14 -21.37
CA ASN A 143 -5.59 -49.07 -21.04
C ASN A 143 -4.26 -48.72 -21.75
N THR A 144 -3.97 -47.43 -21.83
CA THR A 144 -2.77 -46.88 -22.49
C THR A 144 -1.83 -46.26 -21.47
N ALA A 145 -0.52 -46.37 -21.69
CA ALA A 145 0.48 -45.74 -20.84
C ALA A 145 0.30 -44.21 -20.84
N ILE A 146 0.42 -43.59 -19.66
CA ILE A 146 0.35 -42.14 -19.50
C ILE A 146 1.65 -41.54 -20.06
N PRO A 147 1.58 -40.63 -21.05
CA PRO A 147 2.77 -39.98 -21.58
C PRO A 147 3.50 -39.23 -20.45
N ALA A 148 4.79 -39.49 -20.30
CA ALA A 148 5.63 -38.76 -19.36
C ALA A 148 5.77 -37.29 -19.79
N LEU A 149 5.79 -36.38 -18.81
CA LEU A 149 6.02 -34.97 -19.09
C LEU A 149 7.45 -34.79 -19.60
N PRO A 150 7.67 -34.12 -20.76
CA PRO A 150 9.02 -33.87 -21.24
C PRO A 150 9.85 -33.15 -20.17
N LYS A 151 11.11 -33.57 -19.98
CA LYS A 151 11.99 -33.01 -18.95
C LYS A 151 12.12 -31.48 -19.05
N THR A 152 12.15 -30.95 -20.28
CA THR A 152 12.20 -29.51 -20.54
C THR A 152 10.94 -28.78 -20.05
N THR A 153 9.76 -29.34 -20.29
CA THR A 153 8.47 -28.83 -19.80
C THR A 153 8.39 -28.86 -18.28
N ALA A 154 8.80 -29.98 -17.66
CA ALA A 154 8.86 -30.12 -16.21
C ALA A 154 9.79 -29.09 -15.55
N LEU A 155 11.00 -28.91 -16.11
CA LEU A 155 11.97 -27.93 -15.62
C LEU A 155 11.49 -26.50 -15.80
N ALA A 156 10.83 -26.18 -16.92
CA ALA A 156 10.27 -24.85 -17.16
C ALA A 156 9.16 -24.52 -16.17
N ALA A 157 8.21 -25.45 -15.94
CA ALA A 157 7.16 -25.28 -14.94
C ALA A 157 7.74 -25.15 -13.53
N ALA A 158 8.71 -25.99 -13.16
CA ALA A 158 9.37 -25.92 -11.87
C ALA A 158 10.10 -24.57 -11.66
N ALA A 159 10.82 -24.09 -12.67
CA ALA A 159 11.50 -22.79 -12.61
C ALA A 159 10.52 -21.63 -12.41
N LEU A 160 9.35 -21.68 -13.07
CA LEU A 160 8.29 -20.68 -12.90
C LEU A 160 7.65 -20.72 -11.51
N VAL A 161 7.41 -21.92 -10.96
CA VAL A 161 6.93 -22.09 -9.58
C VAL A 161 7.95 -21.57 -8.56
N VAL A 162 9.22 -21.96 -8.69
CA VAL A 162 10.30 -21.47 -7.83
C VAL A 162 10.42 -19.94 -7.90
N SER A 163 10.28 -19.36 -9.09
CA SER A 163 10.28 -17.90 -9.27
C SER A 163 9.07 -17.22 -8.63
N SER A 164 7.89 -17.85 -8.69
CA SER A 164 6.70 -17.37 -7.98
C SER A 164 6.93 -17.36 -6.47
N LEU A 165 7.46 -18.46 -5.93
CA LEU A 165 7.74 -18.61 -4.50
C LEU A 165 8.85 -17.67 -4.03
N SER A 166 9.88 -17.42 -4.84
CA SER A 166 10.95 -16.49 -4.45
C SER A 166 10.45 -15.05 -4.30
N ILE A 167 9.50 -14.62 -5.14
CA ILE A 167 8.81 -13.32 -4.97
C ILE A 167 7.97 -13.30 -3.69
N ILE A 168 7.32 -14.42 -3.31
CA ILE A 168 6.58 -14.48 -2.03
C ILE A 168 7.53 -14.36 -0.85
N VAL A 169 8.71 -14.98 -0.92
CA VAL A 169 9.73 -14.87 0.13
C VAL A 169 10.21 -13.43 0.32
N THR A 170 10.24 -12.59 -0.72
CA THR A 170 10.59 -11.17 -0.54
C THR A 170 9.52 -10.41 0.25
N LEU A 171 8.27 -10.88 0.28
CA LEU A 171 7.20 -10.29 1.09
C LEU A 171 7.39 -10.53 2.59
N PHE A 172 8.19 -11.53 2.99
CA PHE A 172 8.46 -11.80 4.41
C PHE A 172 9.17 -10.62 5.08
N ALA A 173 9.96 -9.87 4.31
CA ALA A 173 10.64 -8.68 4.77
C ALA A 173 9.92 -7.37 4.38
N SER A 174 8.72 -7.45 3.82
CA SER A 174 7.94 -6.27 3.44
C SER A 174 7.20 -5.68 4.65
N PRO A 175 7.24 -4.36 4.88
CA PRO A 175 6.46 -3.73 5.94
C PRO A 175 4.95 -3.80 5.66
N THR A 176 4.55 -3.96 4.39
CA THR A 176 3.14 -4.09 4.00
C THR A 176 2.92 -5.28 3.10
N VAL A 177 1.92 -6.10 3.43
CA VAL A 177 1.45 -7.19 2.58
C VAL A 177 0.01 -6.90 2.22
N GLY A 178 -0.34 -7.03 0.93
CA GLY A 178 -1.71 -6.86 0.46
C GLY A 178 -1.90 -7.56 -0.87
N GLU A 179 -3.15 -7.82 -1.27
CA GLU A 179 -3.44 -8.68 -2.43
C GLU A 179 -2.69 -8.31 -3.71
N ARG A 180 -2.51 -7.00 -3.95
CA ARG A 180 -1.75 -6.49 -5.12
C ARG A 180 -0.30 -6.99 -5.18
N THR A 181 0.32 -7.32 -4.04
CA THR A 181 1.72 -7.78 -3.99
C THR A 181 1.87 -9.21 -4.51
N PHE A 182 0.78 -9.99 -4.58
CA PHE A 182 0.79 -11.35 -5.12
C PHE A 182 0.65 -11.41 -6.64
N TYR A 183 0.33 -10.30 -7.31
CA TYR A 183 0.05 -10.30 -8.75
C TYR A 183 1.18 -10.93 -9.58
N ALA A 184 2.42 -10.53 -9.34
CA ALA A 184 3.56 -11.03 -10.09
C ALA A 184 3.81 -12.53 -9.86
N SER A 185 3.76 -12.99 -8.61
CA SER A 185 3.84 -14.41 -8.26
C SER A 185 2.71 -15.20 -8.91
N GLY A 186 1.48 -14.70 -8.83
CA GLY A 186 0.31 -15.31 -9.46
C GLY A 186 0.46 -15.47 -10.97
N VAL A 187 0.98 -14.46 -11.67
CA VAL A 187 1.26 -14.55 -13.12
C VAL A 187 2.28 -15.64 -13.44
N LEU A 188 3.35 -15.78 -12.64
CA LEU A 188 4.34 -16.84 -12.84
C LEU A 188 3.77 -18.23 -12.56
N LEU A 189 2.94 -18.37 -11.53
CA LEU A 189 2.23 -19.62 -11.24
C LEU A 189 1.27 -20.00 -12.39
N VAL A 190 0.51 -19.04 -12.91
CA VAL A 190 -0.35 -19.24 -14.09
C VAL A 190 0.47 -19.63 -15.32
N ALA A 191 1.62 -19.00 -15.54
CA ALA A 191 2.52 -19.39 -16.62
C ALA A 191 3.05 -20.83 -16.45
N ALA A 192 3.35 -21.26 -15.23
CA ALA A 192 3.73 -22.64 -14.94
C ALA A 192 2.61 -23.62 -15.29
N PHE A 193 1.36 -23.27 -14.94
CA PHE A 193 0.19 -24.06 -15.31
C PHE A 193 0.00 -24.12 -16.82
N ALA A 194 0.18 -23.02 -17.54
CA ALA A 194 0.08 -22.97 -19.00
C ALA A 194 1.08 -23.92 -19.68
N VAL A 195 2.32 -23.98 -19.20
CA VAL A 195 3.36 -24.91 -19.68
C VAL A 195 2.93 -26.37 -19.48
N ILE A 196 2.30 -26.69 -18.35
CA ILE A 196 1.77 -28.04 -18.10
C ILE A 196 0.56 -28.32 -19.01
N TYR A 197 -0.35 -27.36 -19.15
CA TYR A 197 -1.54 -27.50 -19.97
C TYR A 197 -1.23 -27.72 -21.45
N GLU A 198 -0.16 -27.14 -22.00
CA GLU A 198 0.26 -27.39 -23.38
C GLU A 198 0.37 -28.90 -23.68
N GLN A 199 0.90 -29.69 -22.74
CA GLN A 199 0.95 -31.15 -22.87
C GLN A 199 -0.44 -31.79 -22.72
N LEU A 200 -1.22 -31.37 -21.72
CA LEU A 200 -2.54 -31.94 -21.43
C LEU A 200 -3.54 -31.73 -22.57
N LEU A 201 -3.43 -30.61 -23.28
CA LEU A 201 -4.29 -30.23 -24.41
C LEU A 201 -4.07 -31.11 -25.67
N GLY A 202 -3.01 -31.92 -25.70
CA GLY A 202 -2.81 -32.94 -26.72
C GLY A 202 -3.94 -33.98 -26.72
N GLU A 203 -4.54 -34.26 -25.57
CA GLU A 203 -5.64 -35.21 -25.44
C GLU A 203 -7.01 -34.55 -25.62
N ALA A 204 -7.81 -35.01 -26.61
CA ALA A 204 -9.02 -34.32 -27.05
C ALA A 204 -10.09 -34.16 -25.94
N ARG A 205 -10.28 -35.17 -25.09
CA ARG A 205 -11.25 -35.11 -23.98
C ARG A 205 -10.85 -34.07 -22.93
N VAL A 206 -9.57 -34.06 -22.58
CA VAL A 206 -8.97 -33.14 -21.60
C VAL A 206 -8.98 -31.71 -22.15
N ARG A 207 -8.66 -31.52 -23.43
CA ARG A 207 -8.81 -30.24 -24.12
C ARG A 207 -10.22 -29.70 -24.07
N ARG A 208 -11.24 -30.51 -24.38
CA ARG A 208 -12.64 -30.07 -24.29
C ARG A 208 -13.01 -29.66 -22.87
N PHE A 209 -12.63 -30.47 -21.88
CA PHE A 209 -12.87 -30.15 -20.47
C PHE A 209 -12.23 -28.81 -20.09
N ILE A 210 -10.93 -28.64 -20.37
CA ILE A 210 -10.20 -27.42 -20.02
C ILE A 210 -10.82 -26.20 -20.71
N LEU A 211 -11.04 -26.26 -22.03
CA LEU A 211 -11.60 -25.12 -22.77
C LEU A 211 -13.01 -24.75 -22.29
N THR A 212 -13.85 -25.75 -22.00
CA THR A 212 -15.20 -25.53 -21.48
C THR A 212 -15.16 -24.89 -20.10
N ALA A 213 -14.37 -25.44 -19.17
CA ALA A 213 -14.24 -24.90 -17.83
C ALA A 213 -13.67 -23.47 -17.83
N CYS A 214 -12.61 -23.21 -18.61
CA CYS A 214 -12.07 -21.86 -18.78
C CYS A 214 -13.11 -20.88 -19.32
N THR A 215 -13.89 -21.29 -20.34
CA THR A 215 -14.94 -20.46 -20.93
C THR A 215 -16.03 -20.12 -19.91
N LEU A 216 -16.49 -21.10 -19.14
CA LEU A 216 -17.51 -20.91 -18.11
C LEU A 216 -17.02 -20.02 -16.97
N ILE A 217 -15.80 -20.25 -16.48
CA ILE A 217 -15.18 -19.44 -15.43
C ILE A 217 -15.02 -17.99 -15.92
N PHE A 218 -14.50 -17.79 -17.13
CA PHE A 218 -14.35 -16.47 -17.71
C PHE A 218 -15.71 -15.76 -17.87
N ALA A 219 -16.69 -16.44 -18.46
CA ALA A 219 -18.03 -15.90 -18.63
C ALA A 219 -18.67 -15.51 -17.29
N TYR A 220 -18.53 -16.36 -16.26
CA TYR A 220 -18.99 -16.06 -14.91
C TYR A 220 -18.33 -14.80 -14.36
N HIS A 221 -16.99 -14.71 -14.39
CA HIS A 221 -16.29 -13.54 -13.88
C HIS A 221 -16.61 -12.27 -14.66
N ALA A 222 -16.72 -12.34 -15.99
CA ALA A 222 -17.08 -11.21 -16.84
C ALA A 222 -18.50 -10.71 -16.53
N VAL A 223 -19.49 -11.61 -16.45
CA VAL A 223 -20.87 -11.25 -16.11
C VAL A 223 -20.95 -10.67 -14.70
N ARG A 224 -20.34 -11.33 -13.70
CA ARG A 224 -20.33 -10.83 -12.32
C ARG A 224 -19.62 -9.49 -12.19
N PHE A 225 -18.55 -9.27 -12.94
CA PHE A 225 -17.87 -7.97 -12.99
C PHE A 225 -18.79 -6.88 -13.52
N VAL A 226 -19.42 -7.10 -14.69
CA VAL A 226 -20.31 -6.11 -15.31
C VAL A 226 -21.54 -5.83 -14.44
N VAL A 227 -22.17 -6.87 -13.88
CA VAL A 227 -23.37 -6.71 -13.03
C VAL A 227 -23.01 -5.94 -11.75
N THR A 228 -21.93 -6.33 -11.06
CA THR A 228 -21.49 -5.64 -9.83
C THR A 228 -21.13 -4.19 -10.12
N TYR A 229 -20.32 -3.92 -11.14
CA TYR A 229 -19.92 -2.54 -11.47
C TYR A 229 -21.08 -1.67 -11.92
N ARG A 230 -22.06 -2.23 -12.65
CA ARG A 230 -23.27 -1.48 -13.02
C ARG A 230 -24.06 -1.07 -11.77
N ALA A 231 -24.24 -1.97 -10.81
CA ALA A 231 -24.94 -1.69 -9.56
C ALA A 231 -24.21 -0.62 -8.74
N VAL A 232 -22.91 -0.82 -8.51
CA VAL A 232 -22.05 0.13 -7.78
C VAL A 232 -22.02 1.50 -8.45
N LYS A 233 -21.98 1.55 -9.80
CA LYS A 233 -21.98 2.82 -10.53
C LYS A 233 -23.26 3.61 -10.33
N ALA A 234 -24.42 2.97 -10.40
CA ALA A 234 -25.70 3.62 -10.16
C ALA A 234 -25.75 4.21 -8.75
N GLU A 235 -25.34 3.42 -7.76
CA GLU A 235 -25.30 3.85 -6.36
C GLU A 235 -24.33 5.02 -6.12
N ASN A 236 -23.14 4.96 -6.74
CA ASN A 236 -22.15 6.03 -6.67
C ASN A 236 -22.64 7.31 -7.37
N ASP A 237 -23.38 7.20 -8.48
CA ASP A 237 -23.95 8.36 -9.17
C ASP A 237 -25.00 9.07 -8.31
N ASP A 238 -25.90 8.31 -7.69
CA ASP A 238 -26.92 8.84 -6.78
C ASP A 238 -26.26 9.56 -5.58
N ARG A 239 -25.18 9.00 -5.04
CA ARG A 239 -24.42 9.63 -3.97
C ARG A 239 -23.69 10.89 -4.43
N ILE A 240 -23.02 10.85 -5.59
CA ILE A 240 -22.34 12.03 -6.15
C ILE A 240 -23.33 13.17 -6.37
N ALA A 241 -24.55 12.87 -6.82
CA ALA A 241 -25.62 13.88 -6.94
C ALA A 241 -25.94 14.51 -5.59
N GLN A 242 -26.20 13.71 -4.55
CA GLN A 242 -26.46 14.21 -3.18
C GLN A 242 -25.32 15.07 -2.62
N LEU A 243 -24.06 14.65 -2.85
CA LEU A 243 -22.88 15.40 -2.41
C LEU A 243 -22.76 16.74 -3.14
N ARG A 244 -23.07 16.79 -4.45
CA ARG A 244 -23.06 18.03 -5.24
C ARG A 244 -24.20 18.99 -4.90
N ASP A 245 -25.35 18.44 -4.56
CA ASP A 245 -26.53 19.22 -4.18
C ASP A 245 -26.43 19.75 -2.73
N THR A 246 -25.46 19.25 -1.95
CA THR A 246 -25.23 19.72 -0.58
C THR A 246 -24.56 21.10 -0.60
N PRO A 247 -25.14 22.13 0.07
CA PRO A 247 -24.54 23.46 0.09
C PRO A 247 -23.13 23.48 0.70
N SER A 248 -22.26 24.33 0.17
CA SER A 248 -20.89 24.48 0.68
C SER A 248 -20.86 24.77 2.18
N GLY A 249 -19.93 24.14 2.88
CA GLY A 249 -19.80 24.25 4.34
C GLY A 249 -20.88 23.51 5.16
N LYS A 250 -21.78 22.75 4.53
CA LYS A 250 -22.71 21.85 5.23
C LYS A 250 -22.18 20.42 5.25
N VAL A 251 -22.67 19.61 6.19
CA VAL A 251 -22.37 18.16 6.23
C VAL A 251 -23.40 17.44 5.40
N ALA A 252 -22.96 16.69 4.39
CA ALA A 252 -23.85 15.84 3.60
C ALA A 252 -24.18 14.57 4.38
N ARG A 253 -25.47 14.21 4.44
CA ARG A 253 -25.91 12.90 4.94
C ARG A 253 -26.28 12.03 3.76
N VAL A 254 -25.54 10.94 3.56
CA VAL A 254 -25.74 10.01 2.45
C VAL A 254 -25.96 8.60 2.98
N PRO A 255 -26.76 7.75 2.32
CA PRO A 255 -26.90 6.36 2.73
C PRO A 255 -25.57 5.63 2.58
N ALA A 256 -25.34 4.59 3.40
CA ALA A 256 -24.20 3.68 3.26
C ALA A 256 -24.32 2.86 1.96
N TYR A 257 -23.20 2.45 1.38
CA TYR A 257 -23.21 1.63 0.17
C TYR A 257 -23.73 0.24 0.51
N VAL A 258 -24.75 -0.23 -0.21
CA VAL A 258 -25.23 -1.61 -0.16
C VAL A 258 -24.05 -2.55 -0.45
N HIS A 259 -23.24 -2.20 -1.45
CA HIS A 259 -22.05 -2.94 -1.86
C HIS A 259 -20.74 -2.46 -1.21
N HIS A 260 -20.80 -1.97 0.03
CA HIS A 260 -19.62 -1.50 0.78
C HIS A 260 -18.53 -2.57 1.03
N GLU A 261 -18.85 -3.87 1.02
CA GLU A 261 -17.89 -4.94 1.28
C GLU A 261 -16.97 -5.23 0.10
N MET A 262 -15.72 -5.53 0.41
CA MET A 262 -14.75 -5.96 -0.58
C MET A 262 -15.14 -7.34 -1.13
N THR A 263 -15.19 -7.44 -2.45
CA THR A 263 -15.44 -8.68 -3.18
C THR A 263 -14.40 -8.84 -4.29
N ARG A 264 -14.38 -10.01 -4.93
CA ARG A 264 -13.50 -10.26 -6.09
C ARG A 264 -13.73 -9.31 -7.27
N TRP A 265 -14.89 -8.66 -7.33
CA TRP A 265 -15.28 -7.80 -8.45
C TRP A 265 -15.44 -6.34 -8.05
N HIS A 266 -15.28 -6.00 -6.78
CA HIS A 266 -15.42 -4.63 -6.29
C HIS A 266 -14.57 -4.46 -5.05
N TYR A 267 -13.75 -3.42 -5.01
CA TYR A 267 -12.81 -3.20 -3.91
C TYR A 267 -13.53 -2.95 -2.57
N GLY A 268 -14.77 -2.45 -2.60
CA GLY A 268 -15.53 -2.13 -1.40
C GLY A 268 -14.93 -0.91 -0.71
N ASP A 269 -15.55 0.25 -0.85
CA ASP A 269 -15.24 1.39 0.01
C ASP A 269 -16.44 2.32 0.07
N ASP A 270 -16.88 2.62 1.28
CA ASP A 270 -18.05 3.43 1.58
C ASP A 270 -17.67 4.75 2.25
N PHE A 271 -16.46 5.22 1.94
CA PHE A 271 -15.76 6.21 2.74
C PHE A 271 -15.74 5.78 4.20
N ARG A 272 -15.41 4.51 4.47
CA ARG A 272 -15.50 3.98 5.84
C ARG A 272 -14.59 4.77 6.77
N TYR A 273 -13.41 5.15 6.29
CA TYR A 273 -12.46 5.99 7.03
C TYR A 273 -12.94 7.44 7.11
N ALA A 274 -13.06 7.98 8.33
CA ALA A 274 -13.42 9.39 8.55
C ALA A 274 -12.49 10.36 7.81
N SER A 275 -11.20 10.07 7.78
CA SER A 275 -10.21 10.89 7.07
C SER A 275 -10.46 10.98 5.57
N LEU A 276 -10.98 9.90 4.98
CA LEU A 276 -11.37 9.87 3.58
C LEU A 276 -12.68 10.66 3.36
N ARG A 277 -13.67 10.55 4.27
CA ARG A 277 -14.89 11.39 4.23
C ARG A 277 -14.57 12.86 4.31
N GLU A 278 -13.66 13.24 5.20
CA GLU A 278 -13.23 14.61 5.40
C GLU A 278 -12.53 15.15 4.16
N TYR A 279 -11.58 14.38 3.60
CA TYR A 279 -10.89 14.71 2.35
C TYR A 279 -11.88 14.86 1.19
N VAL A 280 -12.74 13.86 0.96
CA VAL A 280 -13.70 13.88 -0.15
C VAL A 280 -14.69 15.04 0.01
N GLY A 281 -15.23 15.23 1.21
CA GLY A 281 -16.14 16.33 1.50
C GLY A 281 -15.52 17.70 1.19
N ASN A 282 -14.36 17.99 1.76
CA ASN A 282 -13.75 19.32 1.65
C ASN A 282 -13.07 19.55 0.29
N GLU A 283 -12.22 18.63 -0.17
CA GLU A 283 -11.37 18.83 -1.34
C GLU A 283 -12.08 18.53 -2.67
N VAL A 284 -13.05 17.61 -2.69
CA VAL A 284 -13.72 17.20 -3.93
C VAL A 284 -15.06 17.91 -4.11
N PHE A 285 -15.83 18.08 -3.02
CA PHE A 285 -17.19 18.62 -3.09
C PHE A 285 -17.35 20.00 -2.42
N GLY A 286 -16.35 20.51 -1.68
CA GLY A 286 -16.44 21.81 -1.01
C GLY A 286 -17.49 21.87 0.11
N ILE A 287 -17.82 20.71 0.69
CA ILE A 287 -18.76 20.56 1.81
C ILE A 287 -17.98 20.29 3.11
N ALA A 288 -18.57 20.57 4.27
CA ALA A 288 -17.86 20.46 5.56
C ALA A 288 -17.52 19.02 5.95
N GLY A 289 -18.25 18.03 5.43
CA GLY A 289 -18.01 16.62 5.72
C GLY A 289 -19.11 15.72 5.17
N ILE A 290 -18.94 14.41 5.38
CA ILE A 290 -19.88 13.37 4.96
C ILE A 290 -20.23 12.52 6.19
N GLU A 291 -21.52 12.32 6.42
CA GLU A 291 -22.12 11.43 7.42
C GLU A 291 -22.92 10.32 6.73
N LEU A 292 -22.83 9.10 7.25
CA LEU A 292 -23.61 7.95 6.74
C LEU A 292 -24.94 7.84 7.50
N SER A 293 -26.08 7.72 6.80
CA SER A 293 -27.41 7.79 7.43
C SER A 293 -27.84 6.51 8.17
N ASP A 294 -27.45 5.34 7.67
CA ASP A 294 -28.11 4.07 8.05
C ASP A 294 -27.22 3.13 8.88
N ARG A 295 -25.93 3.46 9.04
CA ARG A 295 -24.96 2.69 9.84
C ARG A 295 -24.01 3.64 10.58
N PRO A 296 -24.22 3.91 11.88
CA PRO A 296 -23.24 4.65 12.68
C PRO A 296 -21.96 3.83 12.93
N ASP A 297 -22.02 2.52 12.69
CA ASP A 297 -21.03 1.60 13.17
C ASP A 297 -19.91 1.36 12.15
N TRP A 298 -18.68 1.72 12.59
CA TRP A 298 -17.36 1.38 12.04
C TRP A 298 -16.88 2.22 10.84
N SER A 299 -16.69 3.53 11.02
CA SER A 299 -15.53 4.06 11.76
C SER A 299 -15.61 5.58 11.86
N GLN A 300 -15.68 6.00 13.13
CA GLN A 300 -15.62 7.37 13.65
C GLN A 300 -16.82 8.25 13.24
N PRO A 301 -17.54 8.90 14.17
CA PRO A 301 -18.38 10.04 13.79
C PRO A 301 -17.50 11.06 13.06
N SER A 302 -18.12 11.95 12.28
CA SER A 302 -17.47 13.21 11.87
C SER A 302 -16.74 13.77 13.10
N MET A 303 -15.42 13.95 12.99
CA MET A 303 -14.63 14.40 14.13
C MET A 303 -15.21 15.73 14.63
N PRO A 304 -15.60 15.85 15.91
CA PRO A 304 -16.12 17.11 16.44
C PRO A 304 -15.02 18.17 16.56
N ASP A 305 -13.76 17.76 16.40
CA ASP A 305 -12.60 18.63 16.53
C ASP A 305 -12.42 19.49 15.28
N ARG A 306 -11.95 20.72 15.48
CA ARG A 306 -11.60 21.66 14.42
C ARG A 306 -10.15 22.03 14.59
N TRP A 307 -9.38 21.93 13.51
CA TRP A 307 -7.98 22.32 13.55
C TRP A 307 -7.80 23.73 12.97
N THR A 308 -6.86 24.46 13.55
CA THR A 308 -6.52 25.81 13.12
C THR A 308 -5.06 25.85 12.74
N ALA A 309 -4.77 26.41 11.56
CA ALA A 309 -3.42 26.61 11.08
C ALA A 309 -2.97 28.06 11.33
N THR A 310 -1.84 28.21 12.00
CA THR A 310 -1.20 29.50 12.30
C THR A 310 0.08 29.64 11.48
N ARG A 311 0.24 30.78 10.81
CA ARG A 311 1.45 31.15 10.06
C ARG A 311 2.15 32.30 10.77
N VAL A 312 3.45 32.16 11.03
CA VAL A 312 4.29 33.21 11.63
C VAL A 312 5.38 33.60 10.64
N TYR A 313 5.41 34.88 10.29
CA TYR A 313 6.35 35.46 9.33
C TYR A 313 7.36 36.39 10.00
N GLU A 314 8.53 36.53 9.39
CA GLU A 314 9.58 37.48 9.78
C GLU A 314 10.03 38.33 8.56
N PRO A 315 9.90 39.66 8.61
CA PRO A 315 9.21 40.43 9.65
C PRO A 315 7.72 40.05 9.75
N PRO A 316 7.02 40.35 10.86
CA PRO A 316 5.59 40.09 10.96
C PRO A 316 4.81 40.81 9.86
N LEU A 317 3.81 40.15 9.29
CA LEU A 317 2.89 40.77 8.34
C LEU A 317 2.03 41.81 9.05
N THR A 318 1.73 42.91 8.37
CA THR A 318 0.68 43.82 8.82
C THR A 318 -0.68 43.12 8.76
N PRO A 319 -1.69 43.53 9.55
CA PRO A 319 -3.03 42.94 9.50
C PRO A 319 -3.66 42.97 8.09
N GLU A 320 -3.36 44.02 7.31
CA GLU A 320 -3.85 44.17 5.93
C GLU A 320 -3.20 43.16 4.97
N GLU A 321 -1.89 42.93 5.09
CA GLU A 321 -1.19 41.91 4.29
C GLU A 321 -1.61 40.50 4.70
N ALA A 322 -1.76 40.25 6.01
CA ALA A 322 -2.24 38.98 6.52
C ALA A 322 -3.66 38.64 6.01
N ALA A 323 -4.53 39.65 5.84
CA ALA A 323 -5.86 39.49 5.26
C ALA A 323 -5.85 39.22 3.74
N LYS A 324 -4.79 39.63 3.03
CA LYS A 324 -4.59 39.35 1.60
C LYS A 324 -4.07 37.93 1.34
N LEU A 325 -3.45 37.30 2.35
CA LEU A 325 -3.08 35.90 2.23
C LEU A 325 -4.33 35.04 2.08
N ALA A 326 -4.37 34.21 1.04
CA ALA A 326 -5.43 33.23 0.87
C ALA A 326 -5.60 32.45 2.19
N PRO A 327 -6.83 32.39 2.74
CA PRO A 327 -7.09 31.61 3.92
C PRO A 327 -6.83 30.13 3.58
N ILE A 328 -6.32 29.39 4.56
CA ILE A 328 -6.34 27.93 4.45
C ILE A 328 -7.81 27.55 4.63
N THR A 329 -8.48 27.27 3.51
CA THR A 329 -9.93 27.04 3.46
C THR A 329 -10.36 25.90 4.39
N TYR A 330 -9.46 24.93 4.60
CA TYR A 330 -9.71 23.76 5.42
C TYR A 330 -8.38 23.18 5.92
N VAL A 331 -8.36 22.76 7.19
CA VAL A 331 -7.23 22.08 7.82
C VAL A 331 -7.69 20.66 8.18
N PRO A 332 -7.16 19.61 7.52
CA PRO A 332 -7.61 18.25 7.75
C PRO A 332 -7.42 17.81 9.19
N THR A 333 -8.44 17.26 9.84
CA THR A 333 -8.43 16.80 11.24
C THR A 333 -7.76 15.43 11.45
N HIS A 334 -6.97 15.03 10.47
CA HIS A 334 -6.10 13.85 10.49
C HIS A 334 -4.68 14.28 10.15
N TRP A 335 -3.73 13.91 11.00
CA TRP A 335 -2.38 14.46 10.97
C TRP A 335 -1.65 14.07 9.68
N GLU A 336 -1.95 12.90 9.10
CA GLU A 336 -1.39 12.41 7.85
C GLU A 336 -1.77 13.33 6.68
N TRP A 337 -3.04 13.74 6.64
CA TRP A 337 -3.56 14.64 5.61
C TRP A 337 -3.09 16.07 5.84
N SER A 338 -3.03 16.52 7.10
CA SER A 338 -2.42 17.81 7.47
C SER A 338 -0.95 17.89 7.04
N LEU A 339 -0.17 16.83 7.26
CA LEU A 339 1.23 16.75 6.82
C LEU A 339 1.33 16.74 5.29
N LYS A 340 0.45 15.99 4.60
CA LYS A 340 0.38 15.99 3.13
C LYS A 340 0.03 17.39 2.59
N GLN A 341 -0.93 18.07 3.21
CA GLN A 341 -1.33 19.42 2.85
C GLN A 341 -0.16 20.39 3.05
N LEU A 342 0.53 20.36 4.19
CA LEU A 342 1.73 21.16 4.43
C LEU A 342 2.79 20.93 3.35
N ARG A 343 3.13 19.66 3.06
CA ARG A 343 4.14 19.33 2.04
C ARG A 343 3.73 19.80 0.65
N TRP A 344 2.45 19.71 0.33
CA TRP A 344 1.91 20.24 -0.92
C TRP A 344 2.00 21.77 -0.97
N LEU A 345 1.61 22.48 0.10
CA LEU A 345 1.74 23.93 0.20
C LEU A 345 3.19 24.37 0.01
N MET A 346 4.12 23.70 0.69
CA MET A 346 5.56 23.93 0.59
C MET A 346 6.13 23.73 -0.82
N TRP A 347 5.53 22.85 -1.63
CA TRP A 347 6.00 22.57 -2.99
C TRP A 347 5.30 23.40 -4.08
N SER A 348 4.01 23.67 -3.91
CA SER A 348 3.15 24.25 -4.95
C SER A 348 3.09 25.78 -4.96
N THR A 349 3.60 26.44 -3.92
CA THR A 349 3.45 27.89 -3.76
C THR A 349 4.71 28.54 -3.20
N ASP A 350 4.80 29.87 -3.31
CA ASP A 350 5.67 30.69 -2.47
C ASP A 350 5.23 30.66 -0.98
N PHE A 351 4.73 29.53 -0.46
CA PHE A 351 4.20 29.41 0.91
C PHE A 351 5.18 29.95 1.96
N THR A 352 6.48 29.74 1.71
CA THR A 352 7.56 30.16 2.59
C THR A 352 7.91 31.64 2.50
N LYS A 353 7.38 32.38 1.51
CA LYS A 353 7.71 33.79 1.26
C LYS A 353 6.49 34.59 0.77
N HIS A 354 6.21 35.71 1.40
CA HIS A 354 5.20 36.66 0.92
C HIS A 354 5.82 38.05 0.85
N GLY A 355 6.20 38.51 -0.35
CA GLY A 355 7.03 39.71 -0.48
C GLY A 355 8.37 39.54 0.25
N ASP A 356 8.70 40.49 1.14
CA ASP A 356 9.91 40.45 1.97
C ASP A 356 9.75 39.62 3.27
N HIS A 357 8.56 39.03 3.49
CA HIS A 357 8.24 38.27 4.68
C HIS A 357 8.56 36.79 4.48
N ARG A 358 9.36 36.22 5.38
CA ARG A 358 9.69 34.78 5.37
C ARG A 358 8.87 34.03 6.42
N LEU A 359 8.25 32.92 6.04
CA LEU A 359 7.59 32.03 6.99
C LEU A 359 8.66 31.36 7.88
N VAL A 360 8.58 31.60 9.19
CA VAL A 360 9.51 31.06 10.20
C VAL A 360 8.89 29.96 11.05
N ARG A 361 7.55 29.94 11.15
CA ARG A 361 6.82 28.87 11.84
C ARG A 361 5.44 28.67 11.24
N TYR A 362 5.05 27.42 11.08
CA TYR A 362 3.70 27.00 10.75
C TYR A 362 3.23 25.98 11.78
N THR A 363 2.08 26.19 12.39
CA THR A 363 1.57 25.31 13.45
C THR A 363 0.12 24.97 13.16
N ILE A 364 -0.22 23.69 13.26
CA ILE A 364 -1.61 23.21 13.28
C ILE A 364 -1.94 22.86 14.72
N ASN A 365 -2.97 23.50 15.27
CA ASN A 365 -3.49 23.24 16.60
C ASN A 365 -4.88 22.61 16.53
N SER A 366 -5.15 21.70 17.46
CA SER A 366 -6.46 21.10 17.69
C SER A 366 -7.25 21.95 18.70
N ASN A 367 -8.56 22.10 18.46
CA ASN A 367 -9.49 22.75 19.38
C ASN A 367 -10.16 21.74 20.34
N LEU A 368 -9.64 20.51 20.41
CA LEU A 368 -10.14 19.48 21.29
C LEU A 368 -10.13 19.95 22.74
N THR A 369 -11.26 19.88 23.41
CA THR A 369 -11.36 20.20 24.85
C THR A 369 -10.85 19.02 25.66
N SER A 370 -9.65 19.14 26.22
CA SER A 370 -9.03 18.12 27.09
C SER A 370 -9.19 18.41 28.58
N GLY A 371 -9.70 19.59 28.95
CA GLY A 371 -9.65 20.07 30.35
C GLY A 371 -8.24 20.50 30.80
N ASP A 372 -7.22 20.29 29.97
CA ASP A 372 -5.89 20.86 30.14
C ASP A 372 -5.83 22.22 29.44
N PRO A 373 -5.32 23.29 30.08
CA PRO A 373 -5.26 24.61 29.46
C PRO A 373 -4.17 24.74 28.38
N ARG A 374 -3.25 23.76 28.27
CA ARG A 374 -2.16 23.80 27.30
C ARG A 374 -2.69 23.66 25.86
N PRO A 375 -2.16 24.43 24.89
CA PRO A 375 -2.54 24.27 23.49
C PRO A 375 -2.16 22.88 22.98
N ILE A 376 -3.04 22.28 22.18
CA ILE A 376 -2.81 20.97 21.57
C ILE A 376 -2.25 21.16 20.16
N VAL A 377 -0.94 20.97 20.02
CA VAL A 377 -0.22 20.99 18.75
C VAL A 377 -0.37 19.64 18.04
N VAL A 378 -0.73 19.67 16.77
CA VAL A 378 -0.77 18.48 15.92
C VAL A 378 0.48 18.37 15.07
N LEU A 379 0.86 19.48 14.45
CA LEU A 379 1.96 19.58 13.51
C LEU A 379 2.63 20.93 13.69
N GLU A 380 3.94 20.95 13.80
CA GLU A 380 4.74 22.16 13.72
C GLU A 380 5.74 22.03 12.57
N TRP A 381 5.95 23.11 11.84
CA TRP A 381 7.02 23.23 10.85
C TRP A 381 7.81 24.50 11.09
N THR A 382 9.12 24.38 10.94
CA THR A 382 10.09 25.47 10.99
C THR A 382 11.10 25.30 9.85
N PRO A 383 11.98 26.28 9.57
CA PRO A 383 13.10 26.10 8.66
C PRO A 383 14.04 24.93 9.00
N ARG A 384 13.97 24.38 10.23
CA ARG A 384 14.74 23.20 10.64
C ARG A 384 14.07 21.87 10.28
N GLY A 385 12.80 21.89 9.88
CA GLY A 385 12.01 20.70 9.52
C GLY A 385 10.64 20.66 10.19
N GLU A 386 9.87 19.64 9.84
CA GLU A 386 8.63 19.27 10.51
C GLU A 386 8.86 18.58 11.86
N GLN A 387 7.96 18.83 12.80
CA GLN A 387 7.85 18.18 14.10
C GLN A 387 6.41 17.70 14.29
N LEU A 388 6.25 16.42 14.60
CA LEU A 388 4.98 15.80 14.97
C LEU A 388 5.28 14.57 15.80
N ILE A 389 4.32 14.16 16.63
CA ILE A 389 4.36 12.87 17.33
C ILE A 389 3.37 11.95 16.64
N ALA A 390 3.88 10.84 16.07
CA ALA A 390 3.05 9.84 15.42
C ALA A 390 2.95 8.59 16.31
N GLY A 391 1.73 8.33 16.75
CA GLY A 391 1.29 7.16 17.47
C GLY A 391 0.42 6.30 16.58
N ALA A 392 0.66 5.00 16.60
CA ALA A 392 -0.12 4.01 15.87
C ALA A 392 -0.86 3.09 16.84
N ASP A 393 -2.03 2.59 16.43
CA ASP A 393 -2.71 1.51 17.15
C ASP A 393 -1.82 0.27 17.16
N ALA A 394 -1.52 -0.26 18.34
CA ALA A 394 -0.70 -1.45 18.51
C ALA A 394 -1.50 -2.75 18.37
N GLY A 395 -2.82 -2.69 18.20
CA GLY A 395 -3.71 -3.84 18.03
C GLY A 395 -4.08 -4.57 19.33
N ASP A 396 -3.47 -4.19 20.46
CA ASP A 396 -3.73 -4.74 21.80
C ASP A 396 -4.57 -3.78 22.67
N GLY A 397 -5.22 -2.79 22.05
CA GLY A 397 -5.95 -1.74 22.75
C GLY A 397 -5.04 -0.68 23.37
N SER A 398 -3.88 -0.45 22.78
CA SER A 398 -2.93 0.59 23.16
C SER A 398 -2.42 1.38 21.94
N VAL A 399 -1.85 2.56 22.20
CA VAL A 399 -1.19 3.38 21.19
C VAL A 399 0.32 3.31 21.41
N ARG A 400 1.07 2.96 20.37
CA ARG A 400 2.54 2.95 20.38
C ARG A 400 3.09 4.18 19.70
N VAL A 401 3.98 4.89 20.39
CA VAL A 401 4.66 6.11 19.92
C VAL A 401 6.15 5.83 19.82
N THR A 402 6.70 5.94 18.61
CA THR A 402 8.10 5.57 18.32
C THR A 402 9.11 6.62 18.76
N SER A 403 8.72 7.89 18.79
CA SER A 403 9.57 9.01 19.24
C SER A 403 8.77 9.92 20.15
N THR A 404 9.21 10.06 21.40
CA THR A 404 8.62 10.98 22.39
C THR A 404 9.68 12.02 22.76
N PRO A 405 9.39 13.34 22.65
CA PRO A 405 10.30 14.37 23.13
C PRO A 405 10.71 14.14 24.59
N ALA A 406 11.94 14.49 24.95
CA ALA A 406 12.47 14.28 26.29
C ALA A 406 11.71 15.10 27.34
N GLU A 407 11.12 16.21 26.90
CA GLU A 407 10.39 17.19 27.67
C GLU A 407 8.94 16.77 27.99
N VAL A 408 8.45 15.65 27.44
CA VAL A 408 7.10 15.14 27.75
C VAL A 408 7.06 14.64 29.19
N THR A 409 6.27 15.32 30.03
CA THR A 409 6.07 15.00 31.45
C THR A 409 4.79 14.22 31.70
N ASP A 410 3.77 14.40 30.86
CA ASP A 410 2.44 13.84 31.07
C ASP A 410 1.87 13.22 29.79
N ALA A 411 1.02 12.21 29.96
CA ALA A 411 0.24 11.64 28.87
C ALA A 411 -1.22 11.49 29.29
N TYR A 412 -2.13 11.79 28.36
CA TYR A 412 -3.58 11.73 28.60
C TYR A 412 -4.30 11.06 27.43
N PHE A 413 -5.34 10.29 27.73
CA PHE A 413 -6.37 9.96 26.75
C PHE A 413 -7.58 10.86 26.94
N VAL A 414 -8.04 11.46 25.84
CA VAL A 414 -9.29 12.23 25.75
C VAL A 414 -10.29 11.41 24.93
N GLY A 415 -11.43 11.08 25.53
CA GLY A 415 -12.51 10.27 24.93
C GLY A 415 -13.61 9.99 25.96
N CYS A 416 -14.79 9.54 25.53
CA CYS A 416 -15.91 9.25 26.44
C CYS A 416 -16.35 10.46 27.29
N GLY A 417 -16.16 11.69 26.78
CA GLY A 417 -16.37 12.92 27.55
C GLY A 417 -15.44 13.09 28.76
N ARG A 418 -14.31 12.37 28.82
CA ARG A 418 -13.36 12.38 29.94
C ARG A 418 -11.93 12.55 29.44
N THR A 419 -11.09 13.08 30.32
CA THR A 419 -9.63 13.11 30.14
C THR A 419 -9.00 12.31 31.26
N LEU A 420 -8.25 11.27 30.91
CA LEU A 420 -7.60 10.39 31.85
C LEU A 420 -6.09 10.42 31.64
N ARG A 421 -5.34 10.70 32.71
CA ARG A 421 -3.89 10.56 32.71
C ARG A 421 -3.54 9.08 32.57
N VAL A 422 -2.52 8.78 31.77
CA VAL A 422 -2.00 7.43 31.57
C VAL A 422 -0.49 7.41 31.70
N ASP A 423 0.02 6.28 32.17
CA ASP A 423 1.46 6.06 32.31
C ASP A 423 2.03 5.44 31.02
N ALA A 424 3.24 5.85 30.67
CA ALA A 424 3.98 5.26 29.56
C ALA A 424 4.54 3.90 29.96
N ILE A 425 4.34 2.91 29.10
CA ILE A 425 4.99 1.60 29.18
C ILE A 425 6.20 1.65 28.25
N ALA A 426 7.41 1.64 28.82
CA ALA A 426 8.63 1.66 28.04
C ALA A 426 8.83 0.32 27.30
N GLU A 427 9.12 0.39 25.99
CA GLU A 427 9.49 -0.77 25.20
C GLU A 427 11.01 -0.90 25.05
N ARG A 428 11.47 -2.11 24.70
CA ARG A 428 12.91 -2.42 24.57
C ARG A 428 13.61 -1.63 23.46
N ASP A 429 12.87 -1.18 22.46
CA ASP A 429 13.38 -0.43 21.32
C ASP A 429 13.41 1.10 21.56
N GLY A 430 13.05 1.54 22.78
CA GLY A 430 12.96 2.95 23.14
C GLY A 430 11.62 3.60 22.80
N SER A 431 10.70 2.89 22.12
CA SER A 431 9.34 3.36 21.93
C SER A 431 8.55 3.33 23.25
N ARG A 432 7.44 4.07 23.29
CA ARG A 432 6.53 4.11 24.44
C ARG A 432 5.15 3.64 24.01
N ARG A 433 4.54 2.81 24.85
CA ARG A 433 3.17 2.30 24.66
C ARG A 433 2.24 2.90 25.72
N TYR A 434 1.03 3.25 25.34
CA TYR A 434 0.03 3.86 26.22
C TYR A 434 -1.26 3.05 26.13
N ALA A 435 -1.59 2.31 27.19
CA ALA A 435 -2.81 1.51 27.26
C ALA A 435 -4.04 2.42 27.29
N VAL A 436 -5.07 2.09 26.50
CA VAL A 436 -6.31 2.89 26.47
C VAL A 436 -7.21 2.44 27.61
N PRO A 437 -7.48 3.29 28.61
CA PRO A 437 -8.19 2.86 29.82
C PRO A 437 -9.72 2.88 29.64
N LEU A 438 -10.20 3.38 28.50
CA LEU A 438 -11.61 3.64 28.22
C LEU A 438 -12.16 2.61 27.22
N ALA A 439 -13.40 2.20 27.46
CA ALA A 439 -14.15 1.27 26.62
C ALA A 439 -15.55 1.85 26.34
N CYS A 440 -15.59 3.04 25.75
CA CYS A 440 -16.79 3.56 25.13
C CYS A 440 -16.54 3.58 23.62
N HIS A 441 -17.49 3.10 22.82
CA HIS A 441 -17.40 3.05 21.35
C HIS A 441 -17.26 4.45 20.72
N GLU A 442 -16.09 5.08 20.90
CA GLU A 442 -15.77 6.46 20.56
C GLU A 442 -14.29 6.63 20.16
N ILE A 443 -13.94 7.84 19.69
CA ILE A 443 -12.56 8.23 19.38
C ILE A 443 -11.82 8.54 20.68
N HIS A 444 -10.68 7.88 20.87
CA HIS A 444 -9.73 8.12 21.92
C HIS A 444 -8.53 8.85 21.33
N THR A 445 -8.25 10.06 21.80
CA THR A 445 -7.09 10.86 21.37
C THR A 445 -6.03 10.80 22.45
N LEU A 446 -4.84 10.31 22.10
CA LEU A 446 -3.64 10.37 22.95
C LEU A 446 -3.00 11.75 22.85
N LEU A 447 -2.82 12.41 23.98
CA LEU A 447 -2.09 13.66 24.14
C LEU A 447 -0.81 13.42 24.92
N LEU A 448 0.33 13.88 24.42
CA LEU A 448 1.61 13.88 25.14
C LEU A 448 2.02 15.31 25.45
N CYS A 449 2.11 15.66 26.73
CA CYS A 449 2.27 17.05 27.14
C CYS A 449 3.65 17.37 27.71
N GLU A 450 4.19 18.46 27.19
CA GLU A 450 5.33 19.22 27.71
C GLU A 450 4.80 20.29 28.70
N PRO A 451 5.67 21.03 29.41
CA PRO A 451 5.23 22.08 30.33
C PRO A 451 4.34 23.15 29.69
N GLU A 452 4.58 23.51 28.42
CA GLU A 452 3.91 24.63 27.75
C GLU A 452 2.83 24.22 26.75
N ARG A 453 2.81 22.95 26.32
CA ARG A 453 1.94 22.47 25.23
C ARG A 453 1.69 20.98 25.30
N CYS A 454 0.65 20.53 24.63
CA CYS A 454 0.38 19.11 24.39
C CYS A 454 0.54 18.78 22.90
N TRP A 455 1.00 17.59 22.59
CA TRP A 455 1.05 17.05 21.23
C TRP A 455 -0.07 16.03 21.05
N LEU A 456 -0.84 16.16 19.96
CA LEU A 456 -1.75 15.10 19.52
C LEU A 456 -0.92 13.96 18.94
N ALA A 457 -0.72 12.92 19.73
CA ALA A 457 0.17 11.82 19.37
C ALA A 457 -0.55 10.74 18.57
N GLY A 458 -1.83 10.47 18.81
CA GLY A 458 -2.53 9.43 18.06
C GLY A 458 -4.03 9.44 18.32
N ARG A 459 -4.77 8.79 17.43
CA ARG A 459 -6.21 8.57 17.57
C ARG A 459 -6.53 7.12 17.29
N MET A 460 -7.40 6.56 18.10
CA MET A 460 -7.95 5.23 17.85
C MET A 460 -9.43 5.20 18.18
N TRP A 461 -10.16 4.35 17.48
CA TRP A 461 -11.54 4.02 17.80
C TRP A 461 -11.52 2.74 18.63
N ARG A 462 -12.20 2.74 19.78
CA ARG A 462 -12.31 1.56 20.63
C ARG A 462 -13.74 1.42 21.10
#